data_AF-A0A7V4ZE30-F1
#
_entry.id   AF-A0A7V4ZE30-F1
#
_cell.length_a   1.000
_cell.length_b   1.000
_cell.length_c   1.000
_cell.angle_alpha   90.00
_cell.angle_beta   90.00
_cell.angle_gamma   90.00
#
_symmetry.space_group_name_H-M   'P 1'
#
loop_
_entity.id
_entity.type
_entity.pdbx_description
1 polymer ?
#
loop_
_entity_poly.entity_id
_entity_poly.type
_entity_poly.pdbx_seq_one_letter_code
_entity_poly.pdbx_strand_id
1 'polypeptide(L)'
;METVQEVAKRIVDNVEKVIIGKRQQVEQTVIALLCQGHVLIEDVPGVGKTMLAKTIARSLGCTFQRIQFTPDMLPSDVTGVSVFNQKTREFEFRPGPIMAQIVLTDEINRATPKTQSALLEAMEEKQVTVDGVTYPLQKPFLVLATQNPIEYEGTFPLPEAQLDRFMLRISLGYPSPADEIRMLDSQQRVHPVETVEQVVSAEALLQAQEAVKEVHIDDQIKEYIVELVNTSRKHPDIYLGASPRGSLALYKTAQAKAAVEGRDYVIPDDVKALAIPALAHRLIVSPAARIKNVDARVVVQEILDSVPVPGTRARPRR
;
A
#
# COMPACT_ATOMS: atom_id res chain seq x y z
N MET A 1 -17.85 -1.31 20.86
CA MET A 1 -17.26 -1.09 19.53
C MET A 1 -15.89 -1.76 19.55
N GLU A 2 -15.53 -2.49 18.48
CA GLU A 2 -14.20 -3.11 18.39
C GLU A 2 -13.12 -2.02 18.32
N THR A 3 -12.02 -2.22 19.02
CA THR A 3 -10.88 -1.29 18.96
C THR A 3 -10.12 -1.48 17.64
N VAL A 4 -9.34 -0.46 17.22
CA VAL A 4 -8.49 -0.56 16.03
C VAL A 4 -7.51 -1.74 16.15
N GLN A 5 -6.94 -1.95 17.35
CA GLN A 5 -6.06 -3.06 17.63
C GLN A 5 -6.73 -4.43 17.42
N GLU A 6 -7.96 -4.62 17.92
CA GLU A 6 -8.70 -5.87 17.75
C GLU A 6 -9.02 -6.15 16.28
N VAL A 7 -9.50 -5.14 15.56
CA VAL A 7 -9.78 -5.23 14.12
C VAL A 7 -8.53 -5.62 13.35
N ALA A 8 -7.43 -4.90 13.57
CA ALA A 8 -6.18 -5.15 12.87
C ALA A 8 -5.61 -6.53 13.20
N LYS A 9 -5.58 -6.91 14.48
CA LYS A 9 -5.07 -8.21 14.93
C LYS A 9 -5.86 -9.37 14.30
N ARG A 10 -7.19 -9.29 14.27
CA ARG A 10 -8.02 -10.33 13.64
C ARG A 10 -7.71 -10.49 12.16
N ILE A 11 -7.56 -9.38 11.43
CA ILE A 11 -7.20 -9.42 10.01
C ILE A 11 -5.81 -10.02 9.82
N VAL A 12 -4.80 -9.53 10.57
CA VAL A 12 -3.41 -10.02 10.49
C VAL A 12 -3.34 -11.52 10.79
N ASP A 13 -3.90 -11.95 11.92
CA ASP A 13 -3.87 -13.34 12.35
C ASP A 13 -4.62 -14.27 11.37
N ASN A 14 -5.66 -13.77 10.69
CA ASN A 14 -6.37 -14.54 9.65
C ASN A 14 -5.57 -14.63 8.34
N VAL A 15 -4.84 -13.57 7.98
CA VAL A 15 -3.95 -13.56 6.81
C VAL A 15 -2.72 -14.44 7.03
N GLU A 16 -2.16 -14.50 8.23
CA GLU A 16 -0.99 -15.32 8.56
C GLU A 16 -1.25 -16.83 8.49
N LYS A 17 -2.51 -17.27 8.49
CA LYS A 17 -2.89 -18.66 8.19
C LYS A 17 -2.53 -19.06 6.75
N VAL A 18 -2.44 -18.09 5.84
CA VAL A 18 -2.14 -18.30 4.41
C VAL A 18 -0.75 -17.78 4.05
N ILE A 19 -0.35 -16.63 4.61
CA ILE A 19 0.92 -15.97 4.34
C ILE A 19 1.87 -16.19 5.53
N ILE A 20 2.74 -17.18 5.41
CA ILE A 20 3.61 -17.64 6.50
C ILE A 20 4.89 -16.80 6.58
N GLY A 21 5.26 -16.34 7.77
CA GLY A 21 6.55 -15.69 8.04
C GLY A 21 6.66 -14.25 7.53
N LYS A 22 5.55 -13.62 7.12
CA LYS A 22 5.53 -12.25 6.56
C LYS A 22 4.69 -11.27 7.39
N ARG A 23 4.68 -11.44 8.72
CA ARG A 23 3.85 -10.63 9.62
C ARG A 23 3.99 -9.13 9.38
N GLN A 24 5.22 -8.66 9.24
CA GLN A 24 5.51 -7.24 9.04
C GLN A 24 4.84 -6.69 7.77
N GLN A 25 4.91 -7.41 6.65
CA GLN A 25 4.31 -7.00 5.39
C GLN A 25 2.78 -7.03 5.45
N VAL A 26 2.23 -8.03 6.15
CA VAL A 26 0.79 -8.13 6.41
C VAL A 26 0.32 -6.94 7.25
N GLU A 27 1.01 -6.63 8.35
CA GLU A 27 0.72 -5.48 9.20
C GLU A 27 0.84 -4.16 8.43
N GLN A 28 1.87 -3.97 7.62
CA GLN A 28 2.01 -2.79 6.74
C GLN A 28 0.84 -2.65 5.76
N THR A 29 0.36 -3.77 5.21
CA THR A 29 -0.80 -3.76 4.30
C THR A 29 -2.08 -3.38 5.04
N VAL A 30 -2.27 -3.91 6.25
CA VAL A 30 -3.41 -3.55 7.13
C VAL A 30 -3.33 -2.08 7.56
N ILE A 31 -2.15 -1.57 7.88
CA ILE A 31 -1.92 -0.15 8.17
C ILE A 31 -2.31 0.72 6.96
N ALA A 32 -1.86 0.38 5.76
CA ALA A 32 -2.24 1.11 4.55
C ALA A 32 -3.77 1.08 4.33
N LEU A 33 -4.41 -0.08 4.55
CA LEU A 33 -5.86 -0.22 4.49
C LEU A 33 -6.57 0.67 5.51
N LEU A 34 -6.11 0.71 6.77
CA LEU A 34 -6.65 1.58 7.82
C LEU A 34 -6.48 3.08 7.48
N CYS A 35 -5.43 3.43 6.75
CA CYS A 35 -5.19 4.80 6.28
C CYS A 35 -5.91 5.13 4.96
N GLN A 36 -6.73 4.22 4.41
CA GLN A 36 -7.36 4.33 3.07
C GLN A 36 -6.34 4.54 1.93
N GLY A 37 -5.12 4.06 2.15
CA GLY A 37 -4.01 4.12 1.21
C GLY A 37 -3.92 2.90 0.31
N HIS A 38 -3.03 2.99 -0.67
CA HIS A 38 -2.74 1.92 -1.62
C HIS A 38 -1.30 1.44 -1.46
N VAL A 39 -1.05 0.19 -1.82
CA VAL A 39 0.24 -0.46 -1.59
C VAL A 39 0.83 -0.90 -2.91
N LEU A 40 2.11 -0.57 -3.10
CA LEU A 40 2.93 -1.08 -4.19
C LEU A 40 3.78 -2.26 -3.68
N ILE A 41 3.71 -3.40 -4.35
CA ILE A 41 4.44 -4.62 -4.03
C ILE A 41 5.50 -4.85 -5.10
N GLU A 42 6.73 -4.48 -4.78
CA GLU A 42 7.88 -4.69 -5.65
C GLU A 42 8.54 -6.01 -5.28
N ASP A 43 8.42 -7.02 -6.15
CA ASP A 43 8.89 -8.37 -5.84
C ASP A 43 8.94 -9.26 -7.07
N VAL A 44 9.67 -10.36 -6.92
CA VAL A 44 9.68 -11.47 -7.89
C VAL A 44 8.34 -12.22 -7.96
N PRO A 45 8.07 -12.94 -9.06
CA PRO A 45 6.88 -13.79 -9.18
C PRO A 45 6.83 -14.88 -8.10
N GLY A 46 5.63 -15.33 -7.73
CA GLY A 46 5.43 -16.51 -6.88
C GLY A 46 5.46 -16.28 -5.36
N VAL A 47 5.69 -15.06 -4.87
CA VAL A 47 5.80 -14.76 -3.41
C VAL A 47 4.46 -14.56 -2.69
N GLY A 48 3.35 -15.07 -3.22
CA GLY A 48 2.04 -15.04 -2.54
C GLY A 48 1.28 -13.70 -2.57
N LYS A 49 1.62 -12.76 -3.46
CA LYS A 49 0.93 -11.46 -3.62
C LYS A 49 -0.59 -11.61 -3.82
N THR A 50 -0.97 -12.55 -4.69
CA THR A 50 -2.38 -12.87 -4.95
C THR A 50 -3.08 -13.43 -3.71
N MET A 51 -2.38 -14.24 -2.93
CA MET A 51 -2.93 -14.80 -1.71
C MET A 51 -3.11 -13.73 -0.63
N LEU A 52 -2.19 -12.77 -0.52
CA LEU A 52 -2.34 -11.64 0.39
C LEU A 52 -3.62 -10.86 0.09
N ALA A 53 -3.80 -10.43 -1.16
CA ALA A 53 -4.98 -9.66 -1.58
C ALA A 53 -6.30 -10.43 -1.39
N LYS A 54 -6.34 -11.68 -1.85
CA LYS A 54 -7.53 -12.54 -1.73
C LYS A 54 -7.88 -12.83 -0.27
N THR A 55 -6.88 -13.04 0.59
CA THR A 55 -7.09 -13.35 2.01
C THR A 55 -7.57 -12.12 2.78
N ILE A 56 -7.07 -10.92 2.46
CA ILE A 56 -7.59 -9.66 3.00
C ILE A 56 -9.07 -9.49 2.61
N ALA A 57 -9.41 -9.68 1.33
CA ALA A 57 -10.78 -9.56 0.87
C ALA A 57 -11.73 -10.53 1.59
N ARG A 58 -11.35 -11.81 1.70
CA ARG A 58 -12.13 -12.81 2.44
C ARG A 58 -12.26 -12.49 3.92
N SER A 59 -11.18 -12.02 4.56
CA SER A 59 -11.18 -11.62 5.97
C SER A 59 -12.16 -10.50 6.27
N LEU A 60 -12.47 -9.66 5.28
CA LEU A 60 -13.37 -8.52 5.39
C LEU A 60 -14.78 -8.76 4.81
N GLY A 61 -15.01 -9.91 4.15
CA GLY A 61 -16.21 -10.13 3.35
C GLY A 61 -16.35 -9.19 2.15
N CYS A 62 -15.23 -8.65 1.65
CA CYS A 62 -15.18 -7.67 0.57
C CYS A 62 -15.09 -8.35 -0.80
N THR A 63 -15.55 -7.65 -1.85
CA THR A 63 -15.35 -8.08 -3.23
C THR A 63 -13.87 -8.03 -3.63
N PHE A 64 -13.42 -9.03 -4.39
CA PHE A 64 -12.05 -9.14 -4.87
C PHE A 64 -12.03 -9.22 -6.40
N GLN A 65 -11.16 -8.43 -7.02
CA GLN A 65 -10.84 -8.54 -8.44
C GLN A 65 -9.33 -8.52 -8.67
N ARG A 66 -8.90 -9.25 -9.70
CA ARG A 66 -7.52 -9.29 -10.16
C ARG A 66 -7.46 -8.74 -11.58
N ILE A 67 -6.56 -7.79 -11.81
CA ILE A 67 -6.30 -7.18 -13.11
C ILE A 67 -4.87 -7.55 -13.49
N GLN A 68 -4.71 -8.31 -14.56
CA GLN A 68 -3.40 -8.55 -15.16
C GLN A 68 -3.17 -7.49 -16.22
N PHE A 69 -2.18 -6.63 -16.03
CA PHE A 69 -1.88 -5.61 -17.02
C PHE A 69 -1.09 -6.22 -18.19
N THR A 70 -1.51 -5.83 -19.40
CA THR A 70 -0.88 -6.23 -20.66
C THR A 70 -0.64 -4.99 -21.54
N PRO A 71 0.28 -5.06 -22.51
CA PRO A 71 0.60 -3.91 -23.37
C PRO A 71 -0.57 -3.42 -24.25
N ASP A 72 -1.53 -4.29 -24.54
CA ASP A 72 -2.71 -4.04 -25.35
C ASP A 72 -3.95 -3.60 -24.54
N MET A 73 -3.86 -3.62 -23.21
CA MET A 73 -4.98 -3.28 -22.33
C MET A 73 -5.40 -1.82 -22.50
N LEU A 74 -6.71 -1.62 -22.67
CA LEU A 74 -7.33 -0.30 -22.78
C LEU A 74 -7.74 0.23 -21.40
N PRO A 75 -7.80 1.56 -21.19
CA PRO A 75 -8.31 2.16 -19.96
C PRO A 75 -9.69 1.61 -19.54
N SER A 76 -10.56 1.37 -20.53
CA SER A 76 -11.89 0.81 -20.35
C SER A 76 -11.92 -0.62 -19.81
N ASP A 77 -10.86 -1.39 -20.01
CA ASP A 77 -10.75 -2.75 -19.44
C ASP A 77 -10.54 -2.70 -17.92
N VAL A 78 -10.10 -1.54 -17.40
CA VAL A 78 -9.94 -1.27 -15.97
C VAL A 78 -11.20 -0.62 -15.40
N THR A 79 -11.67 0.46 -16.03
CA THR A 79 -12.76 1.32 -15.53
C THR A 79 -14.16 0.80 -15.85
N GLY A 80 -14.31 0.07 -16.95
CA GLY A 80 -15.59 -0.36 -17.49
C GLY A 80 -15.98 0.40 -18.77
N VAL A 81 -17.10 -0.02 -19.36
CA VAL A 81 -17.62 0.50 -20.62
C VAL A 81 -19.13 0.70 -20.56
N SER A 82 -19.67 1.64 -21.32
CA SER A 82 -21.10 1.69 -21.60
C SER A 82 -21.43 0.85 -22.82
N VAL A 83 -22.30 -0.13 -22.66
CA VAL A 83 -22.74 -1.03 -23.74
C VAL A 83 -24.17 -0.70 -24.10
N PHE A 84 -24.45 -0.51 -25.40
CA PHE A 84 -25.81 -0.30 -25.88
C PHE A 84 -26.62 -1.60 -25.74
N ASN A 85 -27.63 -1.58 -24.88
CA ASN A 85 -28.52 -2.71 -24.67
C ASN A 85 -29.65 -2.66 -25.71
N GLN A 86 -29.62 -3.57 -26.69
CA GLN A 86 -30.59 -3.59 -27.80
C GLN A 86 -32.05 -3.79 -27.35
N LYS A 87 -32.28 -4.40 -26.18
CA LYS A 87 -33.63 -4.64 -25.66
C LYS A 87 -34.23 -3.38 -25.07
N THR A 88 -33.46 -2.63 -24.28
CA THR A 88 -33.93 -1.38 -23.64
C THR A 88 -33.72 -0.15 -24.52
N ARG A 89 -32.86 -0.25 -25.55
CA ARG A 89 -32.37 0.87 -26.37
C ARG A 89 -31.66 1.95 -25.54
N GLU A 90 -31.04 1.54 -24.45
CA GLU A 90 -30.31 2.41 -23.53
C GLU A 90 -28.85 1.96 -23.41
N PHE A 91 -27.97 2.89 -23.08
CA PHE A 91 -26.59 2.56 -22.72
C PHE A 91 -26.54 2.08 -21.27
N GLU A 92 -26.07 0.86 -21.05
CA GLU A 92 -25.91 0.23 -19.74
C GLU A 92 -24.43 0.20 -19.37
N PHE A 93 -24.08 0.74 -18.21
CA PHE A 93 -22.72 0.67 -17.70
C PHE A 93 -22.37 -0.76 -17.27
N ARG A 94 -21.32 -1.31 -17.87
CA ARG A 94 -20.69 -2.57 -17.47
C ARG A 94 -19.46 -2.22 -16.63
N PRO A 95 -19.50 -2.42 -15.30
CA PRO A 95 -18.42 -2.02 -14.42
C PRO A 95 -17.15 -2.81 -14.72
N GLY A 96 -16.02 -2.10 -14.76
CA GLY A 96 -14.70 -2.72 -14.83
C GLY A 96 -14.29 -3.34 -13.49
N PRO A 97 -13.23 -4.15 -13.49
CA PRO A 97 -12.72 -4.83 -12.28
C PRO A 97 -12.29 -3.86 -11.18
N ILE A 98 -11.99 -2.60 -11.49
CA ILE A 98 -11.62 -1.59 -10.48
C ILE A 98 -12.76 -1.28 -9.49
N MET A 99 -14.00 -1.59 -9.85
CA MET A 99 -15.18 -1.33 -9.00
C MET A 99 -15.26 -2.25 -7.77
N ALA A 100 -14.38 -3.25 -7.64
CA ALA A 100 -14.29 -4.07 -6.45
C ALA A 100 -13.59 -3.36 -5.28
N GLN A 101 -13.88 -3.81 -4.06
CA GLN A 101 -13.33 -3.22 -2.83
C GLN A 101 -11.84 -3.53 -2.68
N ILE A 102 -11.40 -4.75 -3.00
CA ILE A 102 -9.98 -5.14 -2.99
C ILE A 102 -9.56 -5.51 -4.41
N VAL A 103 -8.61 -4.77 -4.96
CA VAL A 103 -8.11 -4.95 -6.32
C VAL A 103 -6.63 -5.27 -6.30
N LEU A 104 -6.25 -6.41 -6.86
CA LEU A 104 -4.86 -6.73 -7.16
C LEU A 104 -4.56 -6.36 -8.61
N THR A 105 -3.56 -5.53 -8.83
CA THR A 105 -3.08 -5.22 -10.17
C THR A 105 -1.69 -5.80 -10.39
N ASP A 106 -1.57 -6.76 -11.29
CA ASP A 106 -0.29 -7.39 -11.61
C ASP A 106 0.40 -6.70 -12.77
N GLU A 107 1.70 -6.49 -12.60
CA GLU A 107 2.60 -5.97 -13.65
C GLU A 107 2.10 -4.63 -14.22
N ILE A 108 1.75 -3.68 -13.34
CA ILE A 108 1.27 -2.35 -13.75
C ILE A 108 2.22 -1.64 -14.73
N ASN A 109 3.52 -1.96 -14.67
CA ASN A 109 4.53 -1.47 -15.61
C ASN A 109 4.44 -2.07 -17.02
N ARG A 110 3.60 -3.07 -17.31
CA ARG A 110 3.40 -3.58 -18.69
C ARG A 110 2.33 -2.82 -19.46
N ALA A 111 1.52 -2.03 -18.77
CA ALA A 111 0.43 -1.27 -19.35
C ALA A 111 0.92 0.03 -20.00
N THR A 112 0.18 0.51 -21.00
CA THR A 112 0.44 1.85 -21.55
C THR A 112 0.23 2.94 -20.48
N PRO A 113 0.92 4.10 -20.59
CA PRO A 113 0.73 5.20 -19.63
C PRO A 113 -0.72 5.68 -19.49
N LYS A 114 -1.54 5.57 -20.55
CA LYS A 114 -2.97 5.90 -20.49
C LYS A 114 -3.74 4.94 -19.58
N THR A 115 -3.49 3.64 -19.69
CA THR A 115 -4.15 2.61 -18.87
C THR A 115 -3.67 2.67 -17.41
N GLN A 116 -2.38 2.93 -17.18
CA GLN A 116 -1.85 3.24 -15.84
C GLN A 116 -2.56 4.44 -15.21
N SER A 117 -2.75 5.51 -15.99
CA SER A 117 -3.40 6.73 -15.51
C SER A 117 -4.84 6.49 -15.09
N ALA A 118 -5.60 5.68 -15.83
CA ALA A 118 -6.99 5.34 -15.49
C ALA A 118 -7.11 4.62 -14.13
N LEU A 119 -6.19 3.69 -13.84
CA LEU A 119 -6.12 3.06 -12.51
C LEU A 119 -5.79 4.08 -11.41
N LEU A 120 -4.79 4.93 -11.65
CA LEU A 120 -4.29 5.88 -10.66
C LEU A 120 -5.27 7.02 -10.38
N GLU A 121 -6.07 7.41 -11.38
CA GLU A 121 -7.17 8.35 -11.22
C GLU A 121 -8.25 7.76 -10.31
N ALA A 122 -8.67 6.52 -10.55
CA ALA A 122 -9.63 5.82 -9.69
C ALA A 122 -9.10 5.68 -8.25
N MET A 123 -7.81 5.44 -8.08
CA MET A 123 -7.13 5.41 -6.77
C MET A 123 -7.21 6.74 -6.02
N GLU A 124 -7.02 7.86 -6.71
CA GLU A 124 -6.98 9.19 -6.11
C GLU A 124 -8.40 9.73 -5.86
N GLU A 125 -9.25 9.68 -6.87
CA GLU A 125 -10.59 10.30 -6.86
C GLU A 125 -11.65 9.41 -6.19
N LYS A 126 -11.34 8.12 -5.96
CA LYS A 126 -12.27 7.12 -5.40
C LYS A 126 -13.57 6.98 -6.19
N GLN A 127 -13.51 7.26 -7.48
CA GLN A 127 -14.62 7.19 -8.42
C GLN A 127 -14.09 6.93 -9.83
N VAL A 128 -14.98 6.53 -10.72
CA VAL A 128 -14.70 6.30 -12.13
C VAL A 128 -15.71 7.07 -12.96
N THR A 129 -15.26 7.79 -13.98
CA THR A 129 -16.15 8.48 -14.93
C THR A 129 -16.11 7.79 -16.28
N VAL A 130 -17.27 7.35 -16.77
CA VAL A 130 -17.45 6.75 -18.10
C VAL A 130 -18.57 7.49 -18.82
N ASP A 131 -18.30 7.96 -20.03
CA ASP A 131 -19.25 8.71 -20.88
C ASP A 131 -19.96 9.87 -20.17
N GLY A 132 -19.22 10.59 -19.31
CA GLY A 132 -19.72 11.73 -18.55
C GLY A 132 -20.55 11.39 -17.32
N VAL A 133 -20.73 10.10 -17.01
CA VAL A 133 -21.39 9.63 -15.77
C VAL A 133 -20.34 9.16 -14.78
N THR A 134 -20.42 9.66 -13.54
CA THR A 134 -19.48 9.33 -12.47
C THR A 134 -20.06 8.27 -11.54
N TYR A 135 -19.29 7.21 -11.30
CA TYR A 135 -19.63 6.07 -10.45
C TYR A 135 -18.67 6.03 -9.25
N PRO A 136 -19.18 6.17 -8.00
CA PRO A 136 -18.33 6.08 -6.82
C PRO A 136 -17.83 4.65 -6.60
N LEU A 137 -16.60 4.50 -6.13
CA LEU A 137 -16.06 3.19 -5.75
C LEU A 137 -16.63 2.73 -4.41
N GLN A 138 -16.84 1.41 -4.29
CA GLN A 138 -17.32 0.82 -3.06
C GLN A 138 -16.27 0.92 -1.95
N LYS A 139 -16.69 1.29 -0.74
CA LYS A 139 -15.81 1.38 0.44
C LYS A 139 -15.87 0.10 1.27
N PRO A 140 -14.77 -0.33 1.93
CA PRO A 140 -13.39 0.13 1.77
C PRO A 140 -12.86 -0.12 0.35
N PHE A 141 -11.87 0.66 -0.08
CA PHE A 141 -11.23 0.50 -1.40
C PHE A 141 -9.71 0.44 -1.27
N LEU A 142 -9.12 -0.70 -1.65
CA LEU A 142 -7.67 -0.96 -1.60
C LEU A 142 -7.19 -1.53 -2.93
N VAL A 143 -6.21 -0.85 -3.53
CA VAL A 143 -5.39 -1.36 -4.62
C VAL A 143 -4.05 -1.86 -4.08
N LEU A 144 -3.74 -3.11 -4.40
CA LEU A 144 -2.43 -3.76 -4.24
C LEU A 144 -1.82 -3.87 -5.65
N ALA A 145 -0.91 -2.98 -6.00
CA ALA A 145 -0.26 -3.02 -7.31
C ALA A 145 1.07 -3.75 -7.23
N THR A 146 1.41 -4.53 -8.25
CA THR A 146 2.67 -5.26 -8.31
C THR A 146 3.52 -4.79 -9.48
N GLN A 147 4.82 -4.72 -9.25
CA GLN A 147 5.83 -4.45 -10.27
C GLN A 147 6.95 -5.47 -10.15
N ASN A 148 7.40 -5.98 -11.30
CA ASN A 148 8.58 -6.83 -11.38
C ASN A 148 9.78 -5.98 -11.83
N PRO A 149 10.81 -5.81 -10.99
CA PRO A 149 11.96 -4.94 -11.31
C PRO A 149 12.90 -5.49 -12.40
N ILE A 150 12.74 -6.77 -12.80
CA ILE A 150 13.69 -7.47 -13.68
C ILE A 150 13.23 -7.48 -15.16
N GLU A 151 11.99 -7.09 -15.46
CA GLU A 151 11.47 -7.11 -16.84
C GLU A 151 11.80 -5.83 -17.60
N TYR A 152 12.82 -5.91 -18.47
CA TYR A 152 13.31 -4.78 -19.27
C TYR A 152 12.64 -4.66 -20.66
N GLU A 153 12.04 -5.72 -21.20
CA GLU A 153 11.40 -5.68 -22.52
C GLU A 153 9.90 -5.42 -22.42
N GLY A 154 9.42 -4.40 -23.15
CA GLY A 154 7.99 -4.11 -23.27
C GLY A 154 7.34 -3.51 -22.02
N THR A 155 8.12 -2.88 -21.13
CA THR A 155 7.62 -2.22 -19.92
C THR A 155 7.67 -0.70 -20.02
N PHE A 156 6.67 -0.05 -19.43
CA PHE A 156 6.52 1.38 -19.22
C PHE A 156 6.67 1.66 -17.71
N PRO A 157 7.84 2.15 -17.26
CA PRO A 157 8.05 2.44 -15.84
C PRO A 157 7.05 3.50 -15.38
N LEU A 158 6.53 3.36 -14.16
CA LEU A 158 5.69 4.39 -13.55
C LEU A 158 6.55 5.64 -13.33
N PRO A 159 6.14 6.81 -13.85
CA PRO A 159 6.72 8.09 -13.45
C PRO A 159 6.66 8.29 -11.93
N GLU A 160 7.56 9.10 -11.40
CA GLU A 160 7.70 9.29 -9.96
C GLU A 160 6.46 9.95 -9.35
N ALA A 161 5.82 10.85 -10.11
CA ALA A 161 4.52 11.41 -9.75
C ALA A 161 3.40 10.35 -9.62
N GLN A 162 3.52 9.22 -10.31
CA GLN A 162 2.60 8.09 -10.21
C GLN A 162 2.93 7.19 -9.02
N LEU A 163 4.22 6.88 -8.81
CA LEU A 163 4.68 6.16 -7.64
C LEU A 163 4.29 6.85 -6.32
N ASP A 164 4.33 8.19 -6.29
CA ASP A 164 4.00 8.99 -5.10
C ASP A 164 2.53 8.84 -4.63
N ARG A 165 1.64 8.32 -5.49
CA ARG A 165 0.24 8.00 -5.15
C ARG A 165 0.10 6.74 -4.29
N PHE A 166 1.10 5.86 -4.28
CA PHE A 166 1.11 4.70 -3.39
C PHE A 166 1.56 5.14 -1.99
N MET A 167 0.77 4.77 -0.98
CA MET A 167 1.07 5.15 0.40
C MET A 167 2.34 4.45 0.89
N LEU A 168 2.39 3.13 0.69
CA LEU A 168 3.52 2.27 1.07
C LEU A 168 4.01 1.47 -0.13
N ARG A 169 5.34 1.27 -0.22
CA ARG A 169 5.97 0.25 -1.05
C ARG A 169 6.57 -0.84 -0.16
N ILE A 170 6.16 -2.08 -0.38
CA ILE A 170 6.59 -3.25 0.41
C ILE A 170 7.19 -4.34 -0.50
N SER A 171 7.93 -5.25 0.12
CA SER A 171 8.42 -6.50 -0.50
C SER A 171 8.19 -7.63 0.50
N LEU A 172 7.48 -8.67 0.05
CA LEU A 172 7.28 -9.96 0.69
C LEU A 172 8.58 -10.77 0.62
N GLY A 173 9.20 -10.89 -0.56
CA GLY A 173 10.35 -11.76 -0.79
C GLY A 173 10.07 -13.25 -0.54
N TYR A 174 11.07 -14.10 -0.82
CA TYR A 174 10.93 -15.54 -0.58
C TYR A 174 10.77 -15.87 0.92
N PRO A 175 9.99 -16.90 1.28
CA PRO A 175 9.92 -17.40 2.65
C PRO A 175 11.29 -17.90 3.13
N SER A 176 11.51 -17.94 4.44
CA SER A 176 12.66 -18.67 4.98
C SER A 176 12.49 -20.18 4.71
N PRO A 177 13.57 -20.99 4.68
CA PRO A 177 13.43 -22.44 4.48
C PRO A 177 12.46 -23.11 5.46
N ALA A 178 12.42 -22.62 6.72
CA ALA A 178 11.48 -23.12 7.72
C ALA A 178 10.03 -22.71 7.40
N ASP A 179 9.80 -21.49 6.94
CA ASP A 179 8.47 -21.02 6.52
C ASP A 179 7.99 -21.72 5.25
N GLU A 180 8.92 -22.03 4.34
CA GLU A 180 8.64 -22.74 3.10
C GLU A 180 8.22 -24.18 3.39
N ILE A 181 8.89 -24.88 4.32
CA ILE A 181 8.44 -26.19 4.80
C ILE A 181 7.03 -26.09 5.39
N ARG A 182 6.77 -25.11 6.27
CA ARG A 182 5.42 -24.91 6.84
C ARG A 182 4.38 -24.63 5.76
N MET A 183 4.74 -23.92 4.70
CA MET A 183 3.86 -23.65 3.56
C MET A 183 3.53 -24.95 2.82
N LEU A 184 4.51 -25.79 2.54
CA LEU A 184 4.31 -27.11 1.92
C LEU A 184 3.38 -27.99 2.77
N ASP A 185 3.61 -28.04 4.08
CA ASP A 185 2.77 -28.81 5.02
C ASP A 185 1.32 -28.31 5.06
N SER A 186 1.13 -26.98 5.02
CA SER A 186 -0.21 -26.36 5.04
C SER A 186 -1.05 -26.65 3.80
N GLN A 187 -0.42 -27.00 2.67
CA GLN A 187 -1.10 -27.22 1.39
C GLN A 187 -1.35 -28.70 1.08
N GLN A 188 -1.01 -29.63 1.97
CA GLN A 188 -1.10 -31.08 1.72
C GLN A 188 -2.52 -31.59 1.43
N ARG A 189 -3.58 -30.90 1.89
CA ARG A 189 -4.97 -31.36 1.72
C ARG A 189 -5.85 -30.36 0.99
N VAL A 190 -5.93 -29.14 1.51
CA VAL A 190 -6.77 -28.05 0.99
C VAL A 190 -5.94 -26.78 1.09
N HIS A 191 -5.99 -25.93 0.05
CA HIS A 191 -5.25 -24.68 0.09
C HIS A 191 -5.79 -23.78 1.22
N PRO A 192 -4.97 -23.25 2.14
CA PRO A 192 -5.44 -22.52 3.33
C PRO A 192 -6.44 -21.40 3.03
N VAL A 193 -6.23 -20.70 1.90
CA VAL A 193 -7.14 -19.64 1.41
C VAL A 193 -8.60 -20.08 1.30
N GLU A 194 -8.89 -21.37 1.09
CA GLU A 194 -10.25 -21.90 0.96
C GLU A 194 -11.00 -21.91 2.30
N THR A 195 -10.25 -22.10 3.39
CA THR A 195 -10.74 -22.14 4.77
C THR A 195 -10.79 -20.78 5.46
N VAL A 196 -10.34 -19.72 4.78
CA VAL A 196 -10.39 -18.35 5.30
C VAL A 196 -11.84 -17.88 5.38
N GLU A 197 -12.31 -17.65 6.59
CA GLU A 197 -13.62 -17.06 6.85
C GLU A 197 -13.50 -15.56 7.08
N GLN A 198 -14.63 -14.87 6.93
CA GLN A 198 -14.73 -13.47 7.28
C GLN A 198 -14.56 -13.31 8.80
N VAL A 199 -13.60 -12.48 9.20
CA VAL A 199 -13.32 -12.20 10.60
C VAL A 199 -13.68 -10.77 10.99
N VAL A 200 -13.80 -9.83 10.05
CA VAL A 200 -14.17 -8.44 10.33
C VAL A 200 -15.18 -8.01 9.25
N SER A 201 -16.16 -7.19 9.60
CA SER A 201 -17.09 -6.62 8.61
C SER A 201 -16.51 -5.38 7.95
N ALA A 202 -16.95 -5.06 6.74
CA ALA A 202 -16.55 -3.83 6.07
C ALA A 202 -16.88 -2.59 6.92
N GLU A 203 -18.04 -2.57 7.58
CA GLU A 203 -18.49 -1.49 8.46
C GLU A 203 -17.59 -1.34 9.69
N ALA A 204 -17.19 -2.45 10.32
CA ALA A 204 -16.26 -2.44 11.45
C ALA A 204 -14.89 -1.88 11.04
N LEU A 205 -14.40 -2.23 9.84
CA LEU A 205 -13.18 -1.63 9.30
C LEU A 205 -13.35 -0.12 9.06
N LEU A 206 -14.47 0.34 8.49
CA LEU A 206 -14.72 1.77 8.27
C LEU A 206 -14.74 2.54 9.60
N GLN A 207 -15.33 1.96 10.66
CA GLN A 207 -15.28 2.54 12.01
C GLN A 207 -13.84 2.62 12.53
N ALA A 208 -13.04 1.58 12.32
CA ALA A 208 -11.62 1.59 12.69
C ALA A 208 -10.82 2.65 11.91
N GLN A 209 -11.11 2.86 10.62
CA GLN A 209 -10.49 3.91 9.81
C GLN A 209 -10.78 5.32 10.34
N GLU A 210 -11.99 5.56 10.87
CA GLU A 210 -12.31 6.83 11.52
C GLU A 210 -11.62 6.95 12.89
N ALA A 211 -11.61 5.89 13.69
CA ALA A 211 -10.94 5.88 15.00
C ALA A 211 -9.43 6.13 14.92
N VAL A 212 -8.75 5.70 13.85
CA VAL A 212 -7.33 6.00 13.62
C VAL A 212 -7.06 7.51 13.54
N LYS A 213 -8.00 8.30 13.02
CA LYS A 213 -7.82 9.75 12.86
C LYS A 213 -7.78 10.49 14.21
N GLU A 214 -8.40 9.90 15.23
CA GLU A 214 -8.47 10.43 16.59
C GLU A 214 -7.19 10.18 17.41
N VAL A 215 -6.25 9.35 16.91
CA VAL A 215 -4.97 9.09 17.59
C VAL A 215 -4.17 10.38 17.68
N HIS A 216 -3.74 10.74 18.88
CA HIS A 216 -3.02 11.97 19.13
C HIS A 216 -1.60 11.93 18.53
N ILE A 217 -1.19 13.04 17.93
CA ILE A 217 0.17 13.25 17.45
C ILE A 217 0.64 14.63 17.89
N ASP A 218 1.65 14.62 18.74
CA ASP A 218 2.26 15.82 19.30
C ASP A 218 2.99 16.63 18.22
N ASP A 219 3.06 17.95 18.42
CA ASP A 219 3.72 18.86 17.47
C ASP A 219 5.20 18.52 17.26
N GLN A 220 5.90 18.00 18.27
CA GLN A 220 7.29 17.56 18.12
C GLN A 220 7.43 16.37 17.17
N ILE A 221 6.44 15.47 17.11
CA ILE A 221 6.43 14.35 16.15
C ILE A 221 6.14 14.87 14.74
N LYS A 222 5.25 15.87 14.59
CA LYS A 222 5.01 16.52 13.31
C LYS A 222 6.27 17.21 12.79
N GLU A 223 6.97 17.93 13.65
CA GLU A 223 8.27 18.54 13.34
C GLU A 223 9.29 17.49 12.92
N TYR A 224 9.37 16.36 13.65
CA TYR A 224 10.26 15.24 13.29
C TYR A 224 9.95 14.66 11.91
N ILE A 225 8.67 14.43 11.57
CA ILE A 225 8.24 13.96 10.24
C ILE A 225 8.66 14.95 9.15
N VAL A 226 8.45 16.25 9.38
CA VAL A 226 8.82 17.31 8.42
C VAL A 226 10.33 17.37 8.25
N GLU A 227 11.10 17.22 9.33
CA GLU A 227 12.56 17.23 9.29
C GLU A 227 13.10 16.04 8.50
N LEU A 228 12.62 14.81 8.74
CA LEU A 228 12.99 13.62 7.95
C LEU A 228 12.79 13.85 6.44
N VAL A 229 11.63 14.39 6.07
CA VAL A 229 11.31 14.67 4.67
C VAL A 229 12.18 15.80 4.11
N ASN A 230 12.42 16.87 4.87
CA ASN A 230 13.30 17.96 4.44
C ASN A 230 14.76 17.52 4.29
N THR A 231 15.26 16.68 5.18
CA THR A 231 16.61 16.10 5.07
C THR A 231 16.73 15.27 3.80
N SER A 232 15.69 14.51 3.41
CA SER A 232 15.69 13.78 2.13
C SER A 232 15.82 14.69 0.91
N ARG A 233 15.29 15.93 0.96
CA ARG A 233 15.39 16.92 -0.13
C ARG A 233 16.74 17.61 -0.22
N LYS A 234 17.53 17.54 0.85
CA LYS A 234 18.86 18.17 0.96
C LYS A 234 19.98 17.12 0.92
N HIS A 235 19.65 15.84 0.83
CA HIS A 235 20.62 14.75 0.88
C HIS A 235 21.49 14.75 -0.39
N PRO A 236 22.84 14.65 -0.29
CA PRO A 236 23.74 14.78 -1.44
C PRO A 236 23.54 13.70 -2.51
N ASP A 237 23.13 12.50 -2.10
CA ASP A 237 22.88 11.38 -3.02
C ASP A 237 21.46 11.38 -3.64
N ILE A 238 20.62 12.37 -3.31
CA ILE A 238 19.25 12.47 -3.78
C ILE A 238 19.11 13.62 -4.78
N TYR A 239 18.61 13.30 -5.97
CA TYR A 239 18.24 14.28 -7.00
C TYR A 239 16.87 14.90 -6.73
N LEU A 240 15.91 14.09 -6.28
CA LEU A 240 14.58 14.54 -5.89
C LEU A 240 14.16 13.86 -4.59
N GLY A 241 13.96 14.67 -3.54
CA GLY A 241 13.51 14.19 -2.23
C GLY A 241 12.00 13.96 -2.14
N ALA A 242 11.55 13.47 -0.99
CA ALA A 242 10.15 13.12 -0.81
C ALA A 242 9.21 14.34 -0.87
N SER A 243 8.06 14.15 -1.52
CA SER A 243 7.01 15.17 -1.65
C SER A 243 6.26 15.40 -0.32
N PRO A 244 5.37 16.41 -0.23
CA PRO A 244 4.45 16.54 0.90
C PRO A 244 3.55 15.31 1.12
N ARG A 245 3.31 14.49 0.09
CA ARG A 245 2.60 13.20 0.25
C ARG A 245 3.41 12.23 1.12
N GLY A 246 4.74 12.30 1.08
CA GLY A 246 5.61 11.55 1.99
C GLY A 246 5.39 11.94 3.46
N SER A 247 5.31 13.23 3.77
CA SER A 247 5.00 13.71 5.12
C SER A 247 3.61 13.24 5.57
N LEU A 248 2.61 13.35 4.70
CA LEU A 248 1.25 12.91 5.00
C LEU A 248 1.14 11.39 5.17
N ALA A 249 1.89 10.62 4.38
CA ALA A 249 1.95 9.18 4.50
C ALA A 249 2.52 8.78 5.88
N LEU A 250 3.66 9.35 6.29
CA LEU A 250 4.23 9.09 7.62
C LEU A 250 3.29 9.49 8.76
N TYR A 251 2.67 10.65 8.65
CA TYR A 251 1.69 11.10 9.63
C TYR A 251 0.56 10.08 9.85
N LYS A 252 -0.10 9.68 8.75
CA LYS A 252 -1.25 8.77 8.81
C LYS A 252 -0.83 7.36 9.24
N THR A 253 0.27 6.85 8.71
CA THR A 253 0.71 5.47 9.00
C THR A 253 1.28 5.35 10.40
N ALA A 254 1.88 6.40 10.96
CA ALA A 254 2.30 6.43 12.36
C ALA A 254 1.09 6.43 13.32
N GLN A 255 0.03 7.20 13.03
CA GLN A 255 -1.24 7.14 13.78
C GLN A 255 -1.83 5.72 13.73
N ALA A 256 -1.92 5.12 12.54
CA ALA A 256 -2.43 3.77 12.38
C ALA A 256 -1.55 2.74 13.11
N LYS A 257 -0.22 2.87 13.05
CA LYS A 257 0.70 1.97 13.76
C LYS A 257 0.50 2.04 15.28
N ALA A 258 0.40 3.23 15.84
CA ALA A 258 0.09 3.41 17.27
C ALA A 258 -1.25 2.76 17.64
N ALA A 259 -2.30 2.98 16.83
CA ALA A 259 -3.62 2.39 17.05
C ALA A 259 -3.62 0.86 16.99
N VAL A 260 -2.88 0.28 16.04
CA VAL A 260 -2.69 -1.17 15.89
C VAL A 260 -1.97 -1.76 17.11
N GLU A 261 -1.08 -0.99 17.72
CA GLU A 261 -0.41 -1.37 18.97
C GLU A 261 -1.24 -1.10 20.24
N GLY A 262 -2.45 -0.56 20.10
CA GLY A 262 -3.36 -0.27 21.22
C GLY A 262 -3.04 1.04 21.94
N ARG A 263 -2.25 1.92 21.33
CA ARG A 263 -1.93 3.26 21.84
C ARG A 263 -2.81 4.32 21.19
N ASP A 264 -3.17 5.32 21.98
CA ASP A 264 -3.93 6.51 21.56
C ASP A 264 -3.01 7.71 21.24
N TYR A 265 -1.69 7.53 21.28
CA TYR A 265 -0.70 8.52 20.89
C TYR A 265 0.47 7.91 20.10
N VAL A 266 1.03 8.72 19.19
CA VAL A 266 2.18 8.36 18.35
C VAL A 266 3.50 8.58 19.09
N ILE A 267 4.44 7.63 18.93
CA ILE A 267 5.84 7.75 19.39
C ILE A 267 6.80 7.80 18.19
N PRO A 268 8.06 8.28 18.36
CA PRO A 268 9.01 8.35 17.25
C PRO A 268 9.26 7.02 16.54
N ASP A 269 9.20 5.89 17.26
CA ASP A 269 9.41 4.56 16.68
C ASP A 269 8.30 4.15 15.70
N ASP A 270 7.09 4.67 15.85
CA ASP A 270 6.01 4.49 14.85
C ASP A 270 6.39 5.11 13.52
N VAL A 271 6.93 6.34 13.56
CA VAL A 271 7.38 7.05 12.36
C VAL A 271 8.55 6.29 11.71
N LYS A 272 9.53 5.85 12.52
CA LYS A 272 10.69 5.11 12.04
C LYS A 272 10.33 3.79 11.37
N ALA A 273 9.43 3.02 11.98
CA ALA A 273 9.01 1.72 11.46
C ALA A 273 8.37 1.81 10.06
N LEU A 274 7.76 2.97 9.73
CA LEU A 274 7.10 3.21 8.46
C LEU A 274 7.90 4.12 7.51
N ALA A 275 9.05 4.63 7.93
CA ALA A 275 9.88 5.56 7.17
C ALA A 275 10.35 4.98 5.83
N ILE A 276 10.95 3.80 5.81
CA ILE A 276 11.41 3.15 4.58
C ILE A 276 10.25 2.83 3.63
N PRO A 277 9.19 2.10 4.03
CA PRO A 277 8.11 1.74 3.11
C PRO A 277 7.31 2.97 2.65
N ALA A 278 7.29 4.08 3.42
CA ALA A 278 6.66 5.31 2.97
C ALA A 278 7.59 6.18 2.11
N LEU A 279 8.87 6.34 2.42
CA LEU A 279 9.70 7.35 1.74
C LEU A 279 10.51 6.80 0.58
N ALA A 280 10.96 5.55 0.61
CA ALA A 280 12.00 5.08 -0.32
C ALA A 280 11.58 5.13 -1.79
N HIS A 281 10.30 4.90 -2.13
CA HIS A 281 9.80 5.00 -3.51
C HIS A 281 9.52 6.45 -3.96
N ARG A 282 9.64 7.41 -3.05
CA ARG A 282 9.45 8.85 -3.31
C ARG A 282 10.78 9.58 -3.52
N LEU A 283 11.91 8.88 -3.42
CA LEU A 283 13.25 9.43 -3.60
C LEU A 283 13.82 9.03 -4.95
N ILE A 284 14.36 10.01 -5.68
CA ILE A 284 15.16 9.76 -6.88
C ILE A 284 16.63 9.90 -6.51
N VAL A 285 17.36 8.80 -6.58
CA VAL A 285 18.82 8.78 -6.38
C VAL A 285 19.51 9.49 -7.53
N SER A 286 20.49 10.33 -7.21
CA SER A 286 21.26 11.10 -8.18
C SER A 286 22.06 10.19 -9.14
N PRO A 287 22.35 10.62 -10.38
CA PRO A 287 23.13 9.81 -11.32
C PRO A 287 24.48 9.36 -10.75
N ALA A 288 25.17 10.24 -10.01
CA ALA A 288 26.46 9.94 -9.39
C ALA A 288 26.36 8.87 -8.29
N ALA A 289 25.29 8.93 -7.48
CA ALA A 289 25.03 7.95 -6.43
C ALA A 289 24.57 6.60 -7.01
N ARG A 290 23.83 6.61 -8.12
CA ARG A 290 23.42 5.40 -8.84
C ARG A 290 24.60 4.60 -9.37
N ILE A 291 25.65 5.27 -9.88
CA ILE A 291 26.90 4.63 -10.31
C ILE A 291 27.58 3.89 -9.14
N LYS A 292 27.40 4.38 -7.92
CA LYS A 292 27.90 3.75 -6.69
C LYS A 292 26.94 2.71 -6.11
N ASN A 293 25.87 2.36 -6.83
CA ASN A 293 24.82 1.43 -6.40
C ASN A 293 24.15 1.83 -5.07
N VAL A 294 23.99 3.15 -4.82
CA VAL A 294 23.25 3.64 -3.65
C VAL A 294 21.76 3.37 -3.85
N ASP A 295 21.14 2.70 -2.88
CA ASP A 295 19.69 2.44 -2.83
C ASP A 295 18.97 3.48 -1.98
N ALA A 296 17.78 3.91 -2.41
CA ALA A 296 16.97 4.89 -1.69
C ALA A 296 16.61 4.45 -0.25
N ARG A 297 16.47 3.14 0.00
CA ARG A 297 16.22 2.57 1.34
C ARG A 297 17.41 2.82 2.27
N VAL A 298 18.64 2.74 1.76
CA VAL A 298 19.87 3.03 2.52
C VAL A 298 19.90 4.51 2.89
N VAL A 299 19.59 5.39 1.94
CA VAL A 299 19.51 6.84 2.21
C VAL A 299 18.45 7.16 3.27
N VAL A 300 17.27 6.54 3.20
CA VAL A 300 16.25 6.73 4.26
C VAL A 300 16.77 6.27 5.61
N GLN A 301 17.48 5.14 5.68
CA GLN A 301 18.08 4.66 6.93
C GLN A 301 19.11 5.66 7.50
N GLU A 302 20.00 6.19 6.66
CA GLU A 302 20.98 7.22 7.05
C GLU A 302 20.29 8.50 7.57
N ILE A 303 19.16 8.89 6.97
CA ILE A 303 18.36 10.03 7.43
C ILE A 303 17.76 9.73 8.83
N LEU A 304 17.25 8.52 9.06
CA LEU A 304 16.68 8.13 10.36
C LEU A 304 17.73 8.11 11.47
N ASP A 305 18.96 7.74 11.14
CA ASP A 305 20.07 7.66 12.09
C ASP A 305 20.66 9.05 12.39
N SER A 306 20.56 9.99 11.45
CA SER A 306 21.11 11.34 11.58
C SER A 306 20.14 12.37 12.19
N VAL A 307 18.82 12.24 11.94
CA VAL A 307 17.83 13.17 12.47
C VAL A 307 17.48 12.79 13.92
N PRO A 308 17.72 13.68 14.90
CA PRO A 308 17.50 13.37 16.30
C PRO A 308 15.99 13.19 16.59
N VAL A 309 15.66 12.18 17.40
CA VAL A 309 14.28 11.96 17.83
C VAL A 309 13.85 13.02 18.86
N PRO A 310 12.59 13.47 18.85
CA PRO A 310 12.04 14.34 19.88
C PRO A 310 12.36 13.85 21.31
N GLY A 311 12.68 14.78 22.21
CA GLY A 311 13.03 14.47 23.61
C GLY A 311 14.49 14.11 23.88
N THR A 312 15.34 13.88 22.87
CA THR A 312 16.80 13.64 23.07
C THR A 312 17.64 14.91 23.26
N ARG A 313 17.02 16.11 23.28
CA ARG A 313 17.72 17.32 23.74
C ARG A 313 17.99 17.19 25.24
N ALA A 314 19.16 16.66 25.60
CA ALA A 314 19.73 16.87 26.92
C ALA A 314 19.68 18.38 27.20
N ARG A 315 18.92 18.79 28.22
CA ARG A 315 18.99 20.16 28.75
C ARG A 315 20.48 20.48 28.94
N PRO A 316 21.02 21.56 28.35
CA PRO A 316 22.34 22.00 28.74
C PRO A 316 22.26 22.26 30.25
N ARG A 317 23.07 21.52 31.02
CA ARG A 317 23.23 21.79 32.46
C ARG A 317 23.65 23.26 32.56
N ARG A 318 22.80 24.09 33.15
CA ARG A 318 23.16 25.44 33.57
C ARG A 318 24.20 25.37 34.68
#